data_AF-A0A3R9VA67-F1
#
_entry.id   AF-A0A3R9VA67-F1
#
_cell.length_a   1.000
_cell.length_b   1.000
_cell.length_c   1.000
_cell.angle_alpha   90.00
_cell.angle_beta   90.00
_cell.angle_gamma   90.00
#
_symmetry.space_group_name_H-M   'P 1'
#
loop_
_entity.id
_entity.type
_entity.pdbx_description
1 polymer ?
#
loop_
_entity_poly.entity_id
_entity_poly.type
_entity_poly.pdbx_seq_one_letter_code
_entity_poly.pdbx_strand_id
1 'polypeptide(L)'
;MRSPLRRTRRTPTAPHGGATAPRDGARLAGAAFASALLLAGCSSGGTGAGSAGRPVAAPAQDVLLQAAAVPGPDPFTASTVRNTVRPSTPPGASEGRQARELDGATPGLYGGTRAVGSCDVERQVSLLTGDAKKARAFAEASGVPEAGVAAWLRGLTPVVLRVDARVTAHGYRGGRAEAHQAVLESGTAVLVDQYGSPRVRCAGGNPLRAPGADRGGVYVGVPWDAFDPDHVVVVRPTGAVVASLVIVNATDRTWIERRTGSDGEEDRKPAVEPSCDPDACTLDGSGTPDPDGSG
;
A
#
# COMPACT_ATOMS: atom_id res chain seq x y z
N MET A 1 31.43 28.14 -74.12
CA MET A 1 31.06 26.82 -74.67
C MET A 1 29.53 26.71 -74.72
N ARG A 2 29.02 26.11 -75.79
CA ARG A 2 27.63 26.15 -76.26
C ARG A 2 26.66 25.34 -75.38
N SER A 3 25.43 25.85 -75.21
CA SER A 3 24.27 25.07 -74.74
C SER A 3 23.86 23.98 -75.75
N PRO A 4 23.01 23.03 -75.33
CA PRO A 4 21.70 22.97 -75.98
C PRO A 4 20.51 22.80 -75.01
N LEU A 5 19.38 23.27 -75.53
CA LEU A 5 18.02 23.30 -74.99
C LEU A 5 17.26 21.98 -75.22
N ARG A 6 16.31 21.68 -74.32
CA ARG A 6 14.92 21.23 -74.64
C ARG A 6 14.17 21.05 -73.30
N ARG A 7 12.87 21.27 -73.14
CA ARG A 7 11.81 22.12 -73.72
C ARG A 7 10.53 21.66 -72.99
N THR A 8 9.73 22.60 -72.49
CA THR A 8 8.24 22.59 -72.48
C THR A 8 7.49 21.55 -71.58
N ARG A 9 6.33 21.81 -70.96
CA ARG A 9 5.25 22.81 -71.18
C ARG A 9 4.24 22.80 -70.00
N ARG A 10 3.69 24.00 -69.72
CA ARG A 10 2.28 24.39 -69.44
C ARG A 10 1.56 24.04 -68.11
N THR A 11 1.43 25.10 -67.29
CA THR A 11 0.28 25.72 -66.57
C THR A 11 -1.15 25.43 -67.07
N PRO A 12 -2.24 26.00 -66.48
CA PRO A 12 -2.63 26.38 -65.08
C PRO A 12 -4.04 25.77 -64.71
N THR A 13 -4.70 25.99 -63.57
CA THR A 13 -5.63 27.11 -63.24
C THR A 13 -6.51 26.70 -62.05
N ALA A 14 -6.86 27.64 -61.16
CA ALA A 14 -7.91 27.52 -60.14
C ALA A 14 -9.17 28.31 -60.56
N PRO A 15 -10.35 27.96 -60.02
CA PRO A 15 -11.36 28.98 -59.64
C PRO A 15 -12.02 28.61 -58.29
N HIS A 16 -12.87 29.39 -57.61
CA HIS A 16 -13.17 30.82 -57.44
C HIS A 16 -14.34 30.87 -56.43
N GLY A 17 -14.47 31.97 -55.68
CA GLY A 17 -15.68 32.40 -54.95
C GLY A 17 -15.77 31.87 -53.51
N GLY A 18 -15.81 32.67 -52.45
CA GLY A 18 -16.57 33.92 -52.20
C GLY A 18 -17.89 33.54 -51.50
N ALA A 19 -18.43 34.17 -50.46
CA ALA A 19 -18.08 35.23 -49.52
C ALA A 19 -19.15 35.18 -48.38
N THR A 20 -18.88 35.76 -47.19
CA THR A 20 -19.83 36.47 -46.25
C THR A 20 -21.21 35.86 -45.90
N ALA A 21 -21.79 35.89 -44.69
CA ALA A 21 -21.57 36.46 -43.36
C ALA A 21 -22.71 35.90 -42.43
N PRO A 22 -22.86 36.31 -41.15
CA PRO A 22 -23.43 35.52 -40.03
C PRO A 22 -24.95 35.66 -39.83
N ARG A 23 -25.52 34.84 -38.92
CA ARG A 23 -26.68 35.18 -38.05
C ARG A 23 -27.06 34.06 -37.05
N ASP A 24 -27.07 34.45 -35.79
CA ASP A 24 -28.14 34.34 -34.76
C ASP A 24 -28.93 33.05 -34.51
N GLY A 25 -29.09 32.79 -33.20
CA GLY A 25 -30.23 32.07 -32.59
C GLY A 25 -30.05 30.55 -32.53
N ALA A 26 -30.44 29.82 -31.48
CA ALA A 26 -31.26 30.13 -30.33
C ALA A 26 -31.00 29.10 -29.23
N ARG A 27 -31.35 29.48 -28.00
CA ARG A 27 -31.39 28.67 -26.78
C ARG A 27 -32.39 27.51 -26.91
N LEU A 28 -32.23 26.46 -26.08
CA LEU A 28 -33.28 25.78 -25.29
C LEU A 28 -32.63 24.65 -24.46
N ALA A 29 -32.56 24.81 -23.12
CA ALA A 29 -33.36 24.08 -22.11
C ALA A 29 -32.73 22.72 -21.74
N GLY A 30 -32.31 22.43 -20.50
CA GLY A 30 -32.86 22.83 -19.21
C GLY A 30 -33.93 21.84 -18.78
N ALA A 31 -33.53 20.74 -18.12
CA ALA A 31 -34.45 19.81 -17.47
C ALA A 31 -33.90 19.45 -16.07
N ALA A 32 -34.29 20.26 -15.09
CA ALA A 32 -34.18 19.93 -13.67
C ALA A 32 -35.35 19.03 -13.30
N PHE A 33 -35.06 17.82 -12.82
CA PHE A 33 -36.09 16.94 -12.25
C PHE A 33 -36.34 17.35 -10.80
N ALA A 34 -37.41 18.11 -10.58
CA ALA A 34 -38.00 18.34 -9.27
C ALA A 34 -39.04 17.22 -8.99
N SER A 35 -38.69 16.27 -8.13
CA SER A 35 -39.64 15.28 -7.64
C SER A 35 -40.28 15.80 -6.35
N ALA A 36 -41.49 16.34 -6.48
CA ALA A 36 -42.41 16.55 -5.37
C ALA A 36 -43.10 15.23 -5.03
N LEU A 37 -42.89 14.72 -3.81
CA LEU A 37 -43.64 13.59 -3.28
C LEU A 37 -44.50 14.07 -2.11
N LEU A 38 -45.81 13.89 -2.32
CA LEU A 38 -46.92 14.33 -1.50
C LEU A 38 -46.97 13.58 -0.16
N LEU A 39 -47.26 14.36 0.87
CA LEU A 39 -47.63 13.93 2.22
C LEU A 39 -48.93 13.14 2.20
N ALA A 40 -48.92 11.91 2.69
CA ALA A 40 -50.09 11.22 3.20
C ALA A 40 -49.84 10.88 4.67
N GLY A 41 -50.45 11.65 5.56
CA GLY A 41 -50.46 11.40 6.99
C GLY A 41 -51.53 10.37 7.36
N CYS A 42 -51.14 9.39 8.17
CA CYS A 42 -52.05 8.69 9.07
C CYS A 42 -51.51 8.92 10.48
N SER A 43 -52.13 9.86 11.20
CA SER A 43 -51.85 10.15 12.60
C SER A 43 -52.74 9.29 13.48
N SER A 44 -52.20 8.23 14.07
CA SER A 44 -52.76 7.60 15.26
C SER A 44 -51.82 7.92 16.43
N GLY A 45 -52.29 8.80 17.31
CA GLY A 45 -51.55 9.23 18.50
C GLY A 45 -51.51 8.16 19.57
N GLY A 46 -50.47 8.22 20.41
CA GLY A 46 -50.49 7.60 21.74
C GLY A 46 -49.16 7.06 22.24
N THR A 47 -48.52 7.86 23.10
CA THR A 47 -47.54 7.50 24.14
C THR A 47 -46.14 7.08 23.70
N GLY A 48 -45.19 7.97 24.01
CA GLY A 48 -43.77 7.77 23.82
C GLY A 48 -43.19 6.70 24.72
N ALA A 49 -42.33 5.89 24.11
CA ALA A 49 -41.06 5.48 24.70
C ALA A 49 -40.09 5.45 23.52
N GLY A 50 -39.24 6.48 23.43
CA GLY A 50 -38.10 6.47 22.52
C GLY A 50 -37.16 5.35 22.96
N SER A 51 -37.40 4.13 22.48
CA SER A 51 -36.40 3.09 22.48
C SER A 51 -35.35 3.56 21.48
N ALA A 52 -34.34 4.28 22.00
CA ALA A 52 -33.08 4.45 21.30
C ALA A 52 -32.61 3.02 20.97
N GLY A 53 -32.81 2.62 19.71
CA GLY A 53 -32.42 1.30 19.23
C GLY A 53 -30.96 1.12 19.61
N ARG A 54 -30.70 0.21 20.55
CA ARG A 54 -29.35 -0.09 21.02
C ARG A 54 -28.52 -0.43 19.77
N PRO A 55 -27.40 0.27 19.49
CA PRO A 55 -26.60 -0.03 18.32
C PRO A 55 -26.25 -1.52 18.38
N VAL A 56 -26.67 -2.27 17.36
CA VAL A 56 -26.33 -3.68 17.22
C VAL A 56 -24.81 -3.71 17.07
N ALA A 57 -24.12 -4.36 18.02
CA ALA A 57 -22.69 -4.55 17.93
C ALA A 57 -22.37 -5.27 16.62
N ALA A 58 -21.39 -4.75 15.86
CA ALA A 58 -20.89 -5.44 14.69
C ALA A 58 -20.43 -6.85 15.10
N PRO A 59 -20.63 -7.87 14.24
CA PRO A 59 -20.19 -9.22 14.57
C PRO A 59 -18.68 -9.25 14.79
N ALA A 60 -18.24 -10.15 15.68
CA ALA A 60 -16.83 -10.41 15.90
C ALA A 60 -16.14 -10.81 14.58
N GLN A 61 -14.88 -10.42 14.45
CA GLN A 61 -14.10 -10.67 13.24
C GLN A 61 -12.78 -11.34 13.60
N ASP A 62 -12.61 -12.59 13.17
CA ASP A 62 -11.41 -13.36 13.40
C ASP A 62 -10.19 -12.75 12.70
N VAL A 63 -9.01 -13.01 13.26
CA VAL A 63 -7.73 -12.52 12.77
C VAL A 63 -6.87 -13.71 12.36
N LEU A 64 -6.56 -13.81 11.08
CA LEU A 64 -5.78 -14.92 10.52
C LEU A 64 -4.28 -14.75 10.80
N LEU A 65 -3.64 -15.76 11.37
CA LEU A 65 -2.19 -15.82 11.53
C LEU A 65 -1.54 -16.26 10.21
N GLN A 66 -0.61 -15.47 9.70
CA GLN A 66 0.08 -15.73 8.43
C GLN A 66 1.60 -15.79 8.63
N ALA A 67 2.12 -17.02 8.68
CA ALA A 67 3.55 -17.30 8.78
C ALA A 67 4.34 -16.77 7.58
N ALA A 68 5.56 -16.27 7.80
CA ALA A 68 6.34 -15.48 6.86
C ALA A 68 6.58 -16.16 5.50
N ALA A 69 6.88 -17.46 5.51
CA ALA A 69 7.23 -18.23 4.32
C ALA A 69 6.02 -18.76 3.53
N VAL A 70 4.81 -18.73 4.11
CA VAL A 70 3.63 -19.38 3.53
C VAL A 70 2.85 -18.37 2.68
N PRO A 71 2.49 -18.66 1.41
CA PRO A 71 1.71 -17.73 0.57
C PRO A 71 0.38 -17.27 1.19
N GLY A 72 -0.22 -18.09 2.05
CA GLY A 72 -1.51 -17.82 2.68
C GLY A 72 -2.69 -18.20 1.77
N PRO A 73 -3.93 -17.98 2.22
CA PRO A 73 -5.11 -18.29 1.42
C PRO A 73 -5.20 -17.37 0.19
N ASP A 74 -5.61 -17.96 -0.93
CA ASP A 74 -5.96 -17.26 -2.17
C ASP A 74 -4.92 -16.22 -2.63
N PRO A 75 -3.67 -16.63 -2.93
CA PRO A 75 -2.64 -15.70 -3.37
C PRO A 75 -2.99 -15.08 -4.72
N PHE A 76 -2.69 -13.79 -4.90
CA PHE A 76 -2.78 -13.12 -6.18
C PHE A 76 -1.75 -13.67 -7.18
N THR A 77 -0.53 -13.93 -6.70
CA THR A 77 0.59 -14.38 -7.54
C THR A 77 1.38 -15.50 -6.88
N ALA A 78 2.26 -16.14 -7.64
CA ALA A 78 3.35 -16.91 -7.04
C ALA A 78 4.24 -15.99 -6.19
N SER A 79 4.99 -16.59 -5.26
CA SER A 79 5.92 -15.85 -4.40
C SER A 79 6.97 -15.09 -5.22
N THR A 80 7.22 -13.85 -4.79
CA THR A 80 8.27 -12.95 -5.29
C THR A 80 9.30 -12.63 -4.22
N VAL A 81 9.28 -13.34 -3.09
CA VAL A 81 10.32 -13.22 -2.05
C VAL A 81 11.67 -13.59 -2.65
N ARG A 82 12.66 -12.72 -2.49
CA ARG A 82 14.06 -13.04 -2.82
C ARG A 82 14.67 -13.82 -1.67
N ASN A 83 15.52 -14.81 -1.98
CA ASN A 83 16.22 -15.61 -0.98
C ASN A 83 17.24 -14.72 -0.26
N THR A 84 16.77 -14.03 0.77
CA THR A 84 17.51 -13.09 1.61
C THR A 84 17.60 -13.67 3.00
N VAL A 85 18.65 -13.31 3.74
CA VAL A 85 18.80 -13.77 5.13
C VAL A 85 17.62 -13.22 5.94
N ARG A 86 16.88 -14.11 6.61
CA ARG A 86 15.82 -13.69 7.53
C ARG A 86 16.48 -13.03 8.74
N PRO A 87 15.99 -11.89 9.24
CA PRO A 87 16.46 -11.33 10.51
C PRO A 87 16.33 -12.41 11.59
N SER A 88 17.44 -12.75 12.26
CA SER A 88 17.49 -13.85 13.23
C SER A 88 16.92 -13.47 14.59
N THR A 89 16.79 -12.17 14.87
CA THR A 89 16.44 -11.66 16.19
C THR A 89 15.34 -10.60 16.06
N PRO A 90 14.16 -10.83 16.66
CA PRO A 90 13.19 -9.76 16.89
C PRO A 90 13.86 -8.61 17.66
N PRO A 91 13.39 -7.36 17.51
CA PRO A 91 13.86 -6.26 18.35
C PRO A 91 13.71 -6.64 19.83
N GLY A 92 14.68 -6.24 20.66
CA GLY A 92 14.64 -6.50 22.10
C GLY A 92 13.30 -6.11 22.71
N ALA A 93 12.60 -7.07 23.32
CA ALA A 93 11.45 -6.78 24.16
C ALA A 93 11.98 -6.20 25.48
N SER A 94 11.91 -4.89 25.66
CA SER A 94 12.10 -4.30 26.99
C SER A 94 11.04 -4.88 27.92
N GLU A 95 11.42 -5.29 29.13
CA GLU A 95 10.48 -5.63 30.20
C GLU A 95 9.63 -4.39 30.49
N GLY A 96 8.48 -4.28 29.82
CA GLY A 96 7.64 -3.10 29.83
C GLY A 96 7.45 -2.50 28.45
N ARG A 97 6.36 -2.92 27.80
CA ARG A 97 5.60 -2.16 26.79
C ARG A 97 6.31 -1.94 25.44
N GLN A 98 6.35 -2.99 24.60
CA GLN A 98 6.38 -2.74 23.15
C GLN A 98 5.16 -1.87 22.77
N ALA A 99 5.38 -0.84 21.96
CA ALA A 99 4.29 -0.01 21.49
C ALA A 99 3.38 -0.85 20.59
N ARG A 100 2.07 -0.91 20.91
CA ARG A 100 1.07 -1.61 20.08
C ARG A 100 0.90 -0.93 18.71
N GLU A 101 1.38 0.29 18.57
CA GLU A 101 1.39 1.05 17.34
C GLU A 101 2.76 1.69 17.14
N LEU A 102 3.31 1.54 15.95
CA LEU A 102 4.59 2.12 15.56
C LEU A 102 4.41 3.01 14.35
N ASP A 103 5.13 4.12 14.31
CA ASP A 103 5.22 4.95 13.12
C ASP A 103 5.99 4.19 12.02
N GLY A 104 5.53 4.28 10.77
CA GLY A 104 6.12 3.57 9.63
C GLY A 104 7.57 3.94 9.32
N ALA A 105 8.08 5.07 9.84
CA ALA A 105 9.48 5.47 9.74
C ALA A 105 10.33 5.07 10.95
N THR A 106 9.77 4.38 11.95
CA THR A 106 10.50 3.97 13.17
C THR A 106 11.78 3.20 12.78
N PRO A 107 12.98 3.71 13.12
CA PRO A 107 14.23 3.03 12.79
C PRO A 107 14.25 1.59 13.31
N GLY A 108 14.58 0.66 12.43
CA GLY A 108 14.66 -0.76 12.78
C GLY A 108 13.31 -1.48 12.90
N LEU A 109 12.18 -0.84 12.62
CA LEU A 109 10.90 -1.54 12.39
C LEU A 109 11.03 -2.58 11.28
N TYR A 110 11.84 -2.24 10.28
CA TYR A 110 12.13 -3.07 9.13
C TYR A 110 13.58 -3.56 9.14
N GLY A 111 13.80 -4.67 8.45
CA GLY A 111 15.11 -5.19 8.12
C GLY A 111 15.25 -5.47 6.63
N GLY A 112 16.43 -5.89 6.21
CA GLY A 112 16.71 -6.28 4.84
C GLY A 112 18.16 -6.72 4.65
N THR A 113 18.52 -7.03 3.41
CA THR A 113 19.91 -7.29 3.02
C THR A 113 20.42 -6.09 2.22
N ARG A 114 21.63 -5.60 2.54
CA ARG A 114 22.22 -4.47 1.82
C ARG A 114 22.29 -4.74 0.31
N ALA A 115 21.96 -3.74 -0.50
CA ALA A 115 21.97 -3.80 -1.96
C ALA A 115 20.98 -4.79 -2.60
N VAL A 116 20.07 -5.37 -1.81
CA VAL A 116 19.12 -6.38 -2.28
C VAL A 116 17.74 -6.18 -1.63
N GLY A 117 16.72 -5.99 -2.46
CA GLY A 117 15.33 -5.98 -2.05
C GLY A 117 14.88 -7.36 -1.53
N SER A 118 14.04 -7.36 -0.50
CA SER A 118 13.41 -8.58 0.02
C SER A 118 12.41 -9.22 -0.95
N CYS A 119 11.92 -8.43 -1.91
CA CYS A 119 10.95 -8.81 -2.92
C CYS A 119 11.48 -8.49 -4.32
N ASP A 120 11.08 -9.30 -5.30
CA ASP A 120 11.35 -9.07 -6.70
C ASP A 120 10.21 -8.26 -7.34
N VAL A 121 10.35 -6.93 -7.34
CA VAL A 121 9.30 -5.99 -7.76
C VAL A 121 8.91 -6.19 -9.22
N GLU A 122 9.88 -6.33 -10.13
CA GLU A 122 9.56 -6.54 -11.55
C GLU A 122 8.85 -7.87 -11.82
N ARG A 123 9.23 -8.93 -11.08
CA ARG A 123 8.49 -10.19 -11.14
C ARG A 123 7.08 -10.04 -10.60
N GLN A 124 6.88 -9.26 -9.53
CA GLN A 124 5.55 -8.98 -8.98
C GLN A 124 4.68 -8.21 -9.96
N VAL A 125 5.24 -7.19 -10.63
CA VAL A 125 4.57 -6.45 -11.70
C VAL A 125 4.16 -7.41 -12.81
N SER A 126 5.09 -8.19 -13.34
CA SER A 126 4.83 -9.14 -14.43
C SER A 126 3.71 -10.13 -14.10
N LEU A 127 3.75 -10.74 -12.90
CA LEU A 127 2.74 -11.70 -12.45
C LEU A 127 1.36 -11.08 -12.24
N LEU A 128 1.27 -9.84 -11.72
CA LEU A 128 -0.01 -9.16 -11.50
C LEU A 128 -0.60 -8.64 -12.80
N THR A 129 0.20 -8.00 -13.65
CA THR A 129 -0.30 -7.36 -14.88
C THR A 129 -0.47 -8.34 -16.04
N GLY A 130 0.07 -9.56 -15.92
CA GLY A 130 -0.16 -10.64 -16.89
C GLY A 130 -1.60 -11.18 -16.91
N ASP A 131 -2.42 -10.86 -15.91
CA ASP A 131 -3.84 -11.22 -15.83
C ASP A 131 -4.68 -9.98 -15.51
N ALA A 132 -5.47 -9.51 -16.48
CA ALA A 132 -6.27 -8.30 -16.35
C ALA A 132 -7.30 -8.37 -15.20
N LYS A 133 -7.87 -9.54 -14.89
CA LYS A 133 -8.84 -9.68 -13.79
C LYS A 133 -8.14 -9.54 -12.44
N LYS A 134 -6.95 -10.13 -12.31
CA LYS A 134 -6.13 -9.97 -11.10
C LYS A 134 -5.63 -8.54 -10.94
N ALA A 135 -5.13 -7.92 -12.02
CA ALA A 135 -4.69 -6.53 -12.00
C ALA A 135 -5.80 -5.58 -11.54
N ARG A 136 -7.02 -5.74 -12.07
CA ARG A 136 -8.18 -4.97 -11.65
C ARG A 136 -8.56 -5.20 -10.19
N ALA A 137 -8.69 -6.46 -9.76
CA ALA A 137 -9.02 -6.76 -8.36
C ALA A 137 -7.95 -6.24 -7.38
N PHE A 138 -6.67 -6.32 -7.78
CA PHE A 138 -5.56 -5.79 -7.02
C PHE A 138 -5.60 -4.26 -6.93
N ALA A 139 -5.92 -3.59 -8.03
CA ALA A 139 -6.05 -2.13 -8.11
C ALA A 139 -7.17 -1.63 -7.17
N GLU A 140 -8.35 -2.27 -7.24
CA GLU A 140 -9.48 -1.99 -6.36
C GLU A 140 -9.10 -2.18 -4.88
N ALA A 141 -8.46 -3.30 -4.54
CA ALA A 141 -8.00 -3.60 -3.19
C ALA A 141 -6.89 -2.66 -2.71
N SER A 142 -6.01 -2.19 -3.59
CA SER A 142 -4.91 -1.29 -3.23
C SER A 142 -5.34 0.17 -3.18
N GLY A 143 -6.47 0.52 -3.80
CA GLY A 143 -6.95 1.90 -3.92
C GLY A 143 -6.17 2.71 -4.96
N VAL A 144 -5.70 2.05 -6.03
CA VAL A 144 -4.92 2.68 -7.10
C VAL A 144 -5.63 2.50 -8.45
N PRO A 145 -5.39 3.38 -9.44
CA PRO A 145 -5.90 3.15 -10.79
C PRO A 145 -5.30 1.87 -11.41
N GLU A 146 -6.11 1.09 -12.13
CA GLU A 146 -5.65 -0.16 -12.77
C GLU A 146 -4.45 0.07 -13.70
N ALA A 147 -4.51 1.08 -14.56
CA ALA A 147 -3.41 1.47 -15.44
C ALA A 147 -2.14 1.91 -14.68
N GLY A 148 -2.27 2.26 -13.39
CA GLY A 148 -1.17 2.72 -12.54
C GLY A 148 -0.51 1.62 -11.71
N VAL A 149 -1.03 0.38 -11.71
CA VAL A 149 -0.55 -0.70 -10.82
C VAL A 149 0.95 -0.94 -10.98
N ALA A 150 1.45 -1.04 -12.21
CA ALA A 150 2.86 -1.30 -12.47
C ALA A 150 3.78 -0.18 -11.95
N ALA A 151 3.42 1.08 -12.21
CA ALA A 151 4.18 2.23 -11.74
C ALA A 151 4.11 2.36 -10.21
N TRP A 152 2.95 2.08 -9.62
CA TRP A 152 2.77 2.11 -8.18
C TRP A 152 3.62 1.06 -7.46
N LEU A 153 3.64 -0.19 -7.95
CA LEU A 153 4.49 -1.26 -7.41
C LEU A 153 5.97 -0.90 -7.42
N ARG A 154 6.44 -0.28 -8.51
CA ARG A 154 7.84 0.20 -8.66
C ARG A 154 8.20 1.35 -7.72
N GLY A 155 7.21 2.06 -7.19
CA GLY A 155 7.42 3.10 -6.18
C GLY A 155 7.46 2.56 -4.74
N LEU A 156 7.22 1.27 -4.53
CA LEU A 156 7.25 0.66 -3.21
C LEU A 156 8.64 0.15 -2.87
N THR A 157 8.95 0.16 -1.57
CA THR A 157 10.25 -0.23 -1.03
C THR A 157 10.19 -1.67 -0.51
N PRO A 158 11.00 -2.60 -1.04
CA PRO A 158 11.06 -3.97 -0.54
C PRO A 158 11.85 -4.06 0.76
N VAL A 159 11.19 -4.48 1.84
CA VAL A 159 11.77 -4.68 3.18
C VAL A 159 11.22 -5.94 3.86
N VAL A 160 11.76 -6.27 5.03
CA VAL A 160 11.29 -7.39 5.87
C VAL A 160 10.75 -6.83 7.18
N LEU A 161 9.57 -7.26 7.60
CA LEU A 161 9.03 -6.90 8.93
C LEU A 161 9.92 -7.48 10.04
N ARG A 162 10.24 -6.72 11.08
CA ARG A 162 10.92 -7.25 12.28
C ARG A 162 9.99 -7.54 13.45
N VAL A 163 8.71 -7.20 13.32
CA VAL A 163 7.66 -7.40 14.31
C VAL A 163 6.48 -8.17 13.69
N ASP A 164 5.69 -8.80 14.54
CA ASP A 164 4.41 -9.37 14.14
C ASP A 164 3.41 -8.22 13.90
N ALA A 165 2.88 -8.10 12.67
CA ALA A 165 2.15 -6.91 12.25
C ALA A 165 0.69 -7.19 11.88
N ARG A 166 -0.24 -6.43 12.48
CA ARG A 166 -1.67 -6.51 12.16
C ARG A 166 -1.99 -5.71 10.89
N VAL A 167 -2.71 -6.33 9.97
CA VAL A 167 -3.07 -5.76 8.67
C VAL A 167 -4.49 -6.14 8.26
N THR A 168 -5.05 -5.40 7.30
CA THR A 168 -6.10 -5.94 6.44
C THR A 168 -5.44 -6.51 5.19
N ALA A 169 -5.45 -7.84 5.03
CA ALA A 169 -4.96 -8.52 3.85
C ALA A 169 -6.12 -8.84 2.89
N HIS A 170 -5.82 -9.02 1.60
CA HIS A 170 -6.83 -9.38 0.61
C HIS A 170 -6.43 -10.65 -0.14
N GLY A 171 -7.29 -11.66 -0.12
CA GLY A 171 -7.18 -12.86 -0.95
C GLY A 171 -7.86 -12.66 -2.31
N TYR A 172 -7.40 -13.34 -3.36
CA TYR A 172 -8.03 -13.31 -4.67
C TYR A 172 -8.95 -14.52 -4.88
N ARG A 173 -10.26 -14.32 -4.71
CA ARG A 173 -11.27 -15.38 -4.79
C ARG A 173 -12.42 -14.94 -5.69
N GLY A 174 -12.86 -15.84 -6.58
CA GLY A 174 -14.00 -15.57 -7.47
C GLY A 174 -13.83 -14.35 -8.38
N GLY A 175 -12.59 -14.00 -8.74
CA GLY A 175 -12.30 -12.83 -9.58
C GLY A 175 -12.29 -11.49 -8.84
N ARG A 176 -12.31 -11.51 -7.50
CA ARG A 176 -12.36 -10.30 -6.65
C ARG A 176 -11.34 -10.39 -5.54
N ALA A 177 -11.04 -9.24 -4.96
CA ALA A 177 -10.26 -9.14 -3.74
C ALA A 177 -11.17 -9.23 -2.52
N GLU A 178 -10.91 -10.17 -1.61
CA GLU A 178 -11.67 -10.37 -0.39
C GLU A 178 -10.83 -10.01 0.84
N ALA A 179 -11.27 -8.94 1.53
CA ALA A 179 -10.58 -8.42 2.71
C ALA A 179 -10.78 -9.32 3.93
N HIS A 180 -9.72 -9.55 4.69
CA HIS A 180 -9.73 -10.22 5.98
C HIS A 180 -8.69 -9.59 6.91
N GLN A 181 -8.91 -9.69 8.23
CA GLN A 181 -7.91 -9.27 9.20
C GLN A 181 -6.84 -10.35 9.33
N ALA A 182 -5.58 -9.93 9.45
CA ALA A 182 -4.46 -10.85 9.61
C ALA A 182 -3.38 -10.29 10.53
N VAL A 183 -2.59 -11.18 11.12
CA VAL A 183 -1.26 -10.88 11.66
C VAL A 183 -0.23 -11.54 10.75
N LEU A 184 0.69 -10.73 10.26
CA LEU A 184 1.86 -11.20 9.52
C LEU A 184 2.98 -11.48 10.53
N GLU A 185 3.57 -12.68 10.48
CA GLU A 185 4.74 -13.01 11.28
C GLU A 185 5.92 -12.08 10.93
N SER A 186 6.68 -11.69 11.93
CA SER A 186 8.02 -11.10 11.77
C SER A 186 8.84 -11.93 10.78
N GLY A 187 9.69 -11.30 9.98
CA GLY A 187 10.38 -11.92 8.85
C GLY A 187 9.55 -12.00 7.56
N THR A 188 8.30 -11.56 7.55
CA THR A 188 7.51 -11.44 6.31
C THR A 188 8.11 -10.36 5.40
N ALA A 189 8.44 -10.73 4.16
CA ALA A 189 8.85 -9.79 3.13
C ALA A 189 7.64 -9.02 2.57
N VAL A 190 7.73 -7.69 2.57
CA VAL A 190 6.67 -6.77 2.19
C VAL A 190 7.20 -5.65 1.28
N LEU A 191 6.31 -5.10 0.44
CA LEU A 191 6.52 -3.83 -0.24
C LEU A 191 5.85 -2.73 0.58
N VAL A 192 6.61 -1.68 0.93
CA VAL A 192 6.20 -0.57 1.79
C VAL A 192 6.10 0.72 1.00
N ASP A 193 5.06 1.52 1.23
CA ASP A 193 4.93 2.82 0.55
C ASP A 193 5.82 3.91 1.16
N GLN A 194 5.78 5.09 0.55
CA GLN A 194 6.54 6.25 0.97
C GLN A 194 6.11 6.85 2.33
N TYR A 195 5.09 6.28 2.99
CA TYR A 195 4.68 6.64 4.33
C TYR A 195 5.04 5.55 5.36
N GLY A 196 5.86 4.58 4.96
CA GLY A 196 6.26 3.48 5.83
C GLY A 196 5.13 2.48 6.08
N SER A 197 4.08 2.43 5.26
CA SER A 197 3.00 1.44 5.45
C SER A 197 3.19 0.19 4.58
N PRO A 198 3.07 -1.04 5.13
CA PRO A 198 3.06 -2.27 4.33
C PRO A 198 1.88 -2.31 3.35
N ARG A 199 2.16 -2.48 2.06
CA ARG A 199 1.17 -2.43 0.97
C ARG A 199 1.02 -3.73 0.18
N VAL A 200 2.04 -4.57 0.14
CA VAL A 200 1.97 -5.87 -0.53
C VAL A 200 2.74 -6.90 0.26
N ARG A 201 2.17 -8.10 0.41
CA ARG A 201 2.87 -9.26 0.95
C ARG A 201 3.47 -10.09 -0.17
N CYS A 202 4.79 -10.21 -0.21
CA CYS A 202 5.51 -10.74 -1.38
C CYS A 202 5.36 -12.26 -1.55
N ALA A 203 5.03 -13.00 -0.48
CA ALA A 203 4.82 -14.45 -0.55
C ALA A 203 3.61 -14.87 -1.42
N GLY A 204 2.62 -13.98 -1.57
CA GLY A 204 1.40 -14.25 -2.36
C GLY A 204 0.93 -13.10 -3.24
N GLY A 205 1.66 -11.99 -3.29
CA GLY A 205 1.26 -10.79 -4.04
C GLY A 205 0.00 -10.11 -3.49
N ASN A 206 -0.39 -10.39 -2.25
CA ASN A 206 -1.63 -9.92 -1.67
C ASN A 206 -1.52 -8.43 -1.32
N PRO A 207 -2.48 -7.58 -1.73
CA PRO A 207 -2.51 -6.20 -1.31
C PRO A 207 -2.89 -6.09 0.17
N LEU A 208 -2.21 -5.18 0.85
CA LEU A 208 -2.34 -4.91 2.27
C LEU A 208 -2.88 -3.50 2.50
N ARG A 209 -3.67 -3.34 3.55
CA ARG A 209 -4.12 -2.05 4.08
C ARG A 209 -3.91 -2.01 5.59
N ALA A 210 -4.02 -0.81 6.15
CA ALA A 210 -4.14 -0.62 7.58
C ALA A 210 -5.24 -1.55 8.15
N PRO A 211 -5.04 -2.10 9.35
CA PRO A 211 -6.01 -2.99 9.96
C PRO A 211 -7.30 -2.23 10.30
N GLY A 212 -8.42 -2.95 10.26
CA GLY A 212 -9.70 -2.41 10.71
C GLY A 212 -9.74 -2.26 12.24
N ALA A 213 -10.78 -1.63 12.77
CA ALA A 213 -11.03 -1.62 14.21
C ALA A 213 -11.04 -3.05 14.77
N ASP A 214 -10.55 -3.23 15.99
CA ASP A 214 -10.74 -4.49 16.70
C ASP A 214 -12.23 -4.68 17.00
N ARG A 215 -12.72 -5.89 16.71
CA ARG A 215 -14.13 -6.30 16.90
C ARG A 215 -14.25 -7.50 17.82
N GLY A 216 -13.19 -7.86 18.55
CA GLY A 216 -13.23 -8.92 19.57
C GLY A 216 -13.37 -10.34 19.00
N GLY A 217 -12.74 -10.62 17.85
CA GLY A 217 -12.64 -11.98 17.29
C GLY A 217 -11.46 -12.75 17.87
N VAL A 218 -11.29 -14.00 17.42
CA VAL A 218 -10.17 -14.86 17.86
C VAL A 218 -9.06 -14.91 16.82
N TYR A 219 -7.84 -15.23 17.26
CA TYR A 219 -6.76 -15.58 16.35
C TYR A 219 -7.00 -16.99 15.78
N VAL A 220 -6.90 -17.14 14.47
CA VAL A 220 -7.13 -18.41 13.76
C VAL A 220 -5.95 -18.77 12.88
N GLY A 221 -5.75 -20.07 12.65
CA GLY A 221 -4.58 -20.61 11.94
C GLY A 221 -3.58 -21.24 12.89
N VAL A 222 -2.38 -21.53 12.38
CA VAL A 222 -1.29 -22.13 13.17
C VAL A 222 -0.40 -21.01 13.71
N PRO A 223 -0.33 -20.79 15.04
CA PRO A 223 0.63 -19.86 15.62
C PRO A 223 2.06 -20.39 15.45
N TRP A 224 3.01 -19.48 15.26
CA TRP A 224 4.44 -19.79 15.37
C TRP A 224 4.86 -19.83 16.84
N ASP A 225 5.99 -20.47 17.14
CA ASP A 225 6.46 -20.70 18.51
C ASP A 225 6.60 -19.40 19.33
N ALA A 226 6.98 -18.30 18.67
CA ALA A 226 7.16 -16.99 19.29
C ALA A 226 5.93 -16.07 19.18
N PHE A 227 4.78 -16.56 18.71
CA PHE A 227 3.58 -15.74 18.58
C PHE A 227 3.08 -15.29 19.95
N ASP A 228 3.02 -13.98 20.14
CA ASP A 228 2.48 -13.35 21.33
C ASP A 228 1.44 -12.29 20.93
N PRO A 229 0.15 -12.48 21.24
CA PRO A 229 -0.89 -11.51 20.89
C PRO A 229 -0.67 -10.14 21.55
N ASP A 230 0.07 -10.07 22.67
CA ASP A 230 0.39 -8.81 23.31
C ASP A 230 1.50 -8.01 22.62
N HIS A 231 2.24 -8.64 21.72
CA HIS A 231 3.32 -8.02 20.93
C HIS A 231 2.96 -7.79 19.45
N VAL A 232 1.68 -7.93 19.10
CA VAL A 232 1.20 -7.58 17.76
C VAL A 232 1.17 -6.06 17.58
N VAL A 233 1.83 -5.58 16.52
CA VAL A 233 1.99 -4.16 16.21
C VAL A 233 1.08 -3.73 15.05
N VAL A 234 0.50 -2.54 15.16
CA VAL A 234 -0.06 -1.81 14.03
C VAL A 234 0.95 -0.78 13.51
N VAL A 235 1.31 -0.87 12.24
CA VAL A 235 2.14 0.17 11.61
C VAL A 235 1.25 1.31 11.15
N ARG A 236 1.53 2.53 11.61
CA ARG A 236 0.82 3.75 11.22
C ARG A 236 1.60 4.47 10.12
N PRO A 237 0.92 4.99 9.08
CA PRO A 237 1.58 5.83 8.10
C PRO A 237 2.10 7.11 8.76
N THR A 238 3.25 7.58 8.30
CA THR A 238 3.76 8.92 8.64
C THR A 238 2.84 10.02 8.11
N GLY A 239 2.89 11.19 8.75
CA GLY A 239 2.19 12.39 8.25
C GLY A 239 2.82 13.02 7.00
N ALA A 240 4.07 12.68 6.69
CA ALA A 240 4.84 13.20 5.56
C ALA A 240 5.57 12.08 4.83
N VAL A 241 5.94 12.33 3.58
CA VAL A 241 6.72 11.39 2.76
C VAL A 241 8.09 11.15 3.40
N VAL A 242 8.43 9.87 3.54
CA VAL A 242 9.72 9.38 4.05
C VAL A 242 10.65 9.14 2.87
N ALA A 243 11.74 9.91 2.78
CA ALA A 243 12.69 9.79 1.68
C ALA A 243 13.51 8.48 1.74
N SER A 244 13.83 8.03 2.96
CA SER A 244 14.58 6.80 3.23
C SER A 244 14.11 6.14 4.51
N LEU A 245 14.09 4.81 4.54
CA LEU A 245 13.88 4.01 5.74
C LEU A 245 15.23 3.63 6.36
N VAL A 246 15.33 3.74 7.69
CA VAL A 246 16.48 3.20 8.45
C VAL A 246 16.15 1.78 8.89
N ILE A 247 16.75 0.79 8.23
CA ILE A 247 16.46 -0.63 8.41
C ILE A 247 17.67 -1.38 8.99
N VAL A 248 17.44 -2.53 9.62
CA VAL A 248 18.51 -3.40 10.12
C VAL A 248 19.00 -4.36 9.04
N ASN A 249 20.32 -4.44 8.85
CA ASN A 249 20.95 -5.43 7.99
C ASN A 249 20.85 -6.83 8.61
N ALA A 250 20.14 -7.74 7.95
CA ALA A 250 19.96 -9.10 8.43
C ALA A 250 21.25 -9.94 8.44
N THR A 251 22.29 -9.52 7.72
CA THR A 251 23.54 -10.28 7.59
C THR A 251 24.58 -9.91 8.65
N ASP A 252 24.87 -8.61 8.80
CA ASP A 252 25.95 -8.11 9.67
C ASP A 252 25.45 -7.26 10.84
N ARG A 253 24.13 -7.10 10.98
CA ARG A 253 23.48 -6.41 12.10
C ARG A 253 23.90 -4.94 12.22
N THR A 254 24.16 -4.29 11.09
CA THR A 254 24.40 -2.84 10.99
C THR A 254 23.16 -2.08 10.50
N TRP A 255 23.18 -0.76 10.60
CA TRP A 255 22.12 0.09 10.03
C TRP A 255 22.30 0.29 8.52
N ILE A 256 21.18 0.24 7.80
CA ILE A 256 21.07 0.59 6.38
C ILE A 256 20.08 1.75 6.24
N GLU A 257 20.49 2.80 5.54
CA GLU A 257 19.55 3.77 4.98
C GLU A 257 19.15 3.31 3.58
N ARG A 258 17.90 2.88 3.43
CA ARG A 258 17.32 2.46 2.15
C ARG A 258 16.41 3.54 1.62
N ARG A 259 16.76 4.09 0.45
CA ARG A 259 15.92 5.08 -0.23
C ARG A 259 14.56 4.46 -0.57
N THR A 260 13.49 5.17 -0.26
CA THR A 260 12.14 4.76 -0.60
C THR A 260 11.98 4.58 -2.11
N GLY A 261 11.38 3.46 -2.51
CA GLY A 261 11.16 3.10 -3.92
C GLY A 261 12.37 2.52 -4.65
N SER A 262 13.53 2.41 -3.98
CA SER A 262 14.67 1.65 -4.52
C SER A 262 14.56 0.17 -4.18
N ASP A 263 15.13 -0.69 -5.02
CA ASP A 263 15.28 -2.14 -4.76
C ASP A 263 16.51 -2.45 -3.88
N GLY A 264 17.05 -1.44 -3.20
CA GLY A 264 18.21 -1.51 -2.32
C GLY A 264 19.53 -1.13 -2.98
N GLU A 265 19.60 -1.00 -4.30
CA GLU A 265 20.82 -0.59 -5.04
C GLU A 265 21.36 0.78 -4.62
N GLU A 266 20.53 1.61 -4.00
CA GLU A 266 20.90 2.92 -3.45
C GLU A 266 21.22 2.89 -1.94
N ASP A 267 21.30 1.71 -1.31
CA ASP A 267 21.52 1.55 0.13
C ASP A 267 22.82 2.20 0.62
N ARG A 268 22.70 3.02 1.66
CA ARG A 268 23.83 3.73 2.28
C ARG A 268 23.92 3.44 3.77
N LYS A 269 25.02 3.88 4.38
CA LYS A 269 25.07 4.03 5.84
C LYS A 269 24.24 5.27 6.19
N PRO A 270 23.37 5.25 7.21
CA PRO A 270 22.68 6.45 7.66
C PRO A 270 23.67 7.55 8.04
N ALA A 271 23.36 8.79 7.68
CA ALA A 271 24.20 9.95 8.06
C ALA A 271 24.22 10.15 9.58
N VAL A 272 23.08 9.89 10.23
CA VAL A 272 22.93 9.83 11.68
C VAL A 272 22.41 8.44 12.02
N GLU A 273 23.22 7.66 12.72
CA GLU A 273 22.82 6.33 13.17
C GLU A 273 21.93 6.45 14.42
N PRO A 274 20.89 5.61 14.54
CA PRO A 274 20.20 5.43 15.81
C PRO A 274 21.20 5.12 16.93
N SER A 275 20.98 5.69 18.11
CA SER A 275 21.88 5.55 19.27
C SER A 275 21.84 4.16 19.93
N CYS A 276 20.92 3.31 19.49
CA CYS A 276 20.74 1.95 19.95
C CYS A 276 21.48 0.94 19.08
N ASP A 277 21.79 -0.21 19.66
CA ASP A 277 22.23 -1.39 18.90
C ASP A 277 21.08 -1.88 17.99
N PRO A 278 21.31 -2.16 16.68
CA PRO A 278 20.27 -2.63 15.75
C PRO A 278 19.44 -3.82 16.22
N ASP A 279 20.02 -4.75 16.97
CA ASP A 279 19.32 -5.93 17.48
C ASP A 279 18.56 -5.63 18.78
N ALA A 280 19.13 -4.78 19.63
CA ALA A 280 18.58 -4.47 20.95
C ALA A 280 17.75 -3.18 20.97
N CYS A 281 17.57 -2.51 19.83
CA CYS A 281 16.83 -1.26 19.77
C CYS A 281 15.37 -1.49 20.17
N THR A 282 14.94 -0.82 21.22
CA THR A 282 13.53 -0.73 21.55
C THR A 282 12.84 0.06 20.46
N LEU A 283 11.80 -0.52 19.87
CA LEU A 283 10.92 0.22 18.98
C LEU A 283 9.96 1.05 19.84
N ASP A 284 10.41 2.21 20.28
CA ASP A 284 9.54 3.22 20.86
C ASP A 284 8.83 3.97 19.72
N GLY A 285 7.52 4.15 19.84
CA GLY A 285 6.71 4.81 18.80
C GLY A 285 7.02 6.31 18.60
N SER A 286 8.11 6.82 19.17
CA SER A 286 8.58 8.19 19.03
C SER A 286 9.51 8.32 17.82
N GLY A 287 8.91 8.59 16.66
CA GLY A 287 9.68 9.01 15.49
C GLY A 287 10.37 10.36 15.75
N THR A 288 11.69 10.38 15.53
CA THR A 288 12.60 11.54 15.36
C THR A 288 13.05 12.29 16.63
N PRO A 289 14.37 12.42 16.88
CA PRO A 289 14.90 13.47 17.75
C PRO A 289 14.64 14.84 17.12
N ASP A 290 14.15 15.79 17.90
CA ASP A 290 14.10 17.21 17.52
C ASP A 290 15.50 17.69 17.10
N PRO A 291 15.64 18.42 15.98
CA PRO A 291 16.94 18.96 15.56
C PRO A 291 17.44 20.13 16.43
N ASP A 292 16.65 20.63 17.38
CA ASP A 292 16.97 21.83 18.16
C ASP A 292 17.26 21.52 19.65
N GLY A 293 18.24 20.66 19.90
CA GLY A 293 18.84 20.45 21.22
C GLY A 293 20.04 21.37 21.45
N SER A 294 19.84 22.70 21.47
CA SER A 294 20.85 23.63 21.99
C SER A 294 20.73 23.71 23.51
N GLY A 295 21.59 22.98 24.22
CA GLY A 295 21.88 23.14 25.64
C GLY A 295 23.36 23.41 25.85
#